data_AF-A0A9N9LMG9-F1
#
_entry.id   AF-A0A9N9LMG9-F1
#
_cell.length_a   1.000
_cell.length_b   1.000
_cell.length_c   1.000
_cell.angle_alpha   90.00
_cell.angle_beta   90.00
_cell.angle_gamma   90.00
#
_symmetry.space_group_name_H-M   'P 1'
#
loop_
_entity.id
_entity.type
_entity.pdbx_description
1 polymer ?
#
loop_
_entity_poly.entity_id
_entity_poly.type
_entity_poly.pdbx_seq_one_letter_code
_entity_poly.pdbx_strand_id
1 'polypeptide(L)'
;MVYELKGRNVLVTGGSRGLGEVICIKFAQEGCNVAINYLASAEKSKTLAEKLEKDCGVKAIIIQADMGKEEDCIRTVQETISNLGGIDSMSPSSITPPLILFQPSQQPPPSLTTHSFCTIFPSQNNQPNTPKVIVSNAGYTRFSNFPDLTATTAHDWDYCYAVNVKAQHILLREASPTFKSNPEGGCLIMSSSIAATHPSGSSMPYSVTKAAQIHLMKCLAFTQGPKIRVNAVLPGLLLTEWVFTLSFLTPLSIKHEKWSKLIGYRASATPPK
;
A
#
# COMPACT_ATOMS: atom_id res chain seq x y z
N MET A 1 6.39 -20.67 4.82
CA MET A 1 6.24 -20.62 3.35
C MET A 1 6.55 -19.21 2.88
N VAL A 2 7.36 -19.05 1.83
CA VAL A 2 7.63 -17.74 1.21
C VAL A 2 7.02 -17.66 -0.13
N TYR A 3 6.41 -16.50 -0.35
CA TYR A 3 5.88 -16.08 -1.62
C TYR A 3 7.04 -15.70 -2.53
N GLU A 4 7.28 -16.44 -3.61
CA GLU A 4 8.22 -16.03 -4.64
C GLU A 4 7.62 -14.90 -5.48
N LEU A 5 8.33 -13.78 -5.53
CA LEU A 5 7.88 -12.53 -6.15
C LEU A 5 8.45 -12.33 -7.57
N LYS A 6 9.43 -13.12 -7.97
CA LYS A 6 10.07 -12.98 -9.29
C LYS A 6 9.06 -13.20 -10.43
N GLY A 7 9.08 -12.31 -11.41
CA GLY A 7 8.19 -12.34 -12.58
C GLY A 7 6.72 -12.02 -12.25
N ARG A 8 6.39 -11.66 -11.01
CA ARG A 8 5.02 -11.31 -10.61
C ARG A 8 4.73 -9.86 -11.01
N ASN A 9 3.50 -9.59 -11.40
CA ASN A 9 3.03 -8.24 -11.72
C ASN A 9 2.42 -7.60 -10.46
N VAL A 10 2.81 -6.37 -10.15
CA VAL A 10 2.39 -5.62 -8.96
C VAL A 10 1.87 -4.25 -9.38
N LEU A 11 0.68 -3.88 -8.92
CA LEU A 11 0.17 -2.51 -9.04
C LEU A 11 0.37 -1.76 -7.72
N VAL A 12 1.04 -0.62 -7.76
CA VAL A 12 1.23 0.27 -6.61
C VAL A 12 0.56 1.60 -6.89
N THR A 13 -0.48 1.92 -6.11
CA THR A 13 -1.16 3.23 -6.18
C THR A 13 -0.43 4.27 -5.34
N GLY A 14 -0.38 5.52 -5.81
CA GLY A 14 0.45 6.55 -5.18
C GLY A 14 1.94 6.14 -5.10
N GLY A 15 2.43 5.44 -6.12
CA GLY A 15 3.77 4.83 -6.14
C GLY A 15 4.91 5.79 -6.45
N SER A 16 4.61 7.04 -6.82
CA SER A 16 5.61 7.98 -7.37
C SER A 16 6.50 8.68 -6.34
N ARG A 17 6.17 8.63 -5.04
CA ARG A 17 6.87 9.34 -3.96
C ARG A 17 6.78 8.62 -2.63
N GLY A 18 7.72 8.92 -1.74
CA GLY A 18 7.66 8.54 -0.32
C GLY A 18 7.60 7.03 -0.13
N LEU A 19 6.65 6.55 0.66
CA LEU A 19 6.51 5.10 0.92
C LEU A 19 6.19 4.32 -0.36
N GLY A 20 5.39 4.88 -1.27
CA GLY A 20 5.02 4.22 -2.52
C GLY A 20 6.23 3.94 -3.42
N GLU A 21 7.17 4.89 -3.49
CA GLU A 21 8.40 4.75 -4.27
C GLU A 21 9.30 3.64 -3.71
N VAL A 22 9.48 3.60 -2.38
CA VAL A 22 10.26 2.55 -1.71
C VAL A 22 9.62 1.18 -1.93
N ILE A 23 8.29 1.10 -1.90
CA ILE A 23 7.54 -0.13 -2.20
C ILE A 23 7.84 -0.58 -3.64
N CYS A 24 7.75 0.31 -4.63
CA CYS A 24 8.05 0.00 -6.03
C CYS A 24 9.49 -0.52 -6.20
N ILE A 25 10.47 0.18 -5.62
CA ILE A 25 11.88 -0.23 -5.66
C ILE A 25 12.07 -1.61 -5.05
N LYS A 26 11.45 -1.87 -3.88
CA LYS A 26 11.62 -3.16 -3.22
C LYS A 26 10.98 -4.30 -4.02
N PHE A 27 9.79 -4.11 -4.58
CA PHE A 27 9.18 -5.13 -5.45
C PHE A 27 10.01 -5.38 -6.71
N ALA A 28 10.56 -4.34 -7.33
CA ALA A 28 11.43 -4.49 -8.49
C ALA A 28 12.72 -5.26 -8.16
N GLN A 29 13.34 -5.00 -7.00
CA GLN A 29 14.51 -5.74 -6.53
C GLN A 29 14.23 -7.23 -6.28
N GLU A 30 12.99 -7.56 -5.89
CA GLU A 30 12.52 -8.96 -5.79
C GLU A 30 12.12 -9.56 -7.16
N GLY A 31 12.33 -8.83 -8.26
CA GLY A 31 12.08 -9.26 -9.63
C GLY A 31 10.63 -9.13 -10.10
N CYS A 32 9.80 -8.32 -9.43
CA CYS A 32 8.44 -8.03 -9.89
C CYS A 32 8.42 -6.98 -11.02
N ASN A 33 7.50 -7.16 -11.96
CA ASN A 33 7.09 -6.07 -12.84
C ASN A 33 6.14 -5.13 -12.07
N VAL A 34 6.29 -3.82 -12.24
CA VAL A 34 5.61 -2.83 -11.41
C VAL A 34 4.81 -1.85 -12.26
N ALA A 35 3.52 -1.70 -11.96
CA ALA A 35 2.69 -0.61 -12.43
C ALA A 35 2.62 0.49 -11.35
N ILE A 36 3.08 1.68 -11.70
CA ILE A 36 3.19 2.83 -10.81
C ILE A 36 2.05 3.78 -11.13
N ASN A 37 1.02 3.82 -10.27
CA ASN A 37 0.00 4.84 -10.38
C ASN A 37 0.42 6.13 -9.68
N TYR A 38 0.14 7.26 -10.32
CA TYR A 38 0.39 8.61 -9.81
C TYR A 38 -0.73 9.58 -10.18
N LEU A 39 -0.83 10.68 -9.44
CA LEU A 39 -1.79 11.75 -9.71
C LEU A 39 -1.14 12.95 -10.41
N ALA A 40 -0.17 13.59 -9.75
CA ALA A 40 0.39 14.88 -10.19
C ALA A 40 1.88 14.84 -10.58
N SER A 41 2.57 13.71 -10.38
CA SER A 41 4.04 13.64 -10.48
C SER A 41 4.52 12.81 -11.67
N ALA A 42 4.27 13.29 -12.90
CA ALA A 42 4.65 12.58 -14.12
C ALA A 42 6.17 12.38 -14.22
N GLU A 43 6.95 13.44 -14.06
CA GLU A 43 8.43 13.40 -14.18
C GLU A 43 9.06 12.41 -13.19
N LYS A 44 8.71 12.52 -11.89
CA LYS A 44 9.23 11.59 -10.86
C LYS A 44 8.85 10.13 -11.17
N SER A 45 7.62 9.90 -11.64
CA SER A 45 7.17 8.55 -11.98
C SER A 45 7.94 7.98 -13.18
N LYS A 46 8.22 8.81 -14.18
CA LYS A 46 9.02 8.43 -15.35
C LYS A 46 10.46 8.08 -14.96
N THR A 47 11.12 8.95 -14.19
CA THR A 47 12.48 8.69 -13.68
C THR A 47 12.53 7.43 -12.83
N LEU A 48 11.51 7.19 -11.99
CA LEU A 48 11.42 5.97 -11.20
C LEU A 48 11.29 4.75 -12.11
N ALA A 49 10.39 4.75 -13.09
CA ALA A 49 10.22 3.63 -14.01
C ALA A 49 11.52 3.30 -14.78
N GLU A 50 12.17 4.32 -15.38
CA GLU A 50 13.45 4.15 -16.08
C GLU A 50 14.54 3.57 -15.17
N LYS A 51 14.57 3.99 -13.89
CA LYS A 51 15.49 3.45 -12.89
C LYS A 51 15.20 1.97 -12.59
N LEU A 52 13.93 1.58 -12.41
CA LEU A 52 13.56 0.19 -12.13
C LEU A 52 13.92 -0.73 -13.30
N GLU A 53 13.68 -0.28 -14.54
CA GLU A 53 14.05 -1.03 -15.74
C GLU A 53 15.56 -1.21 -15.87
N LYS A 54 16.33 -0.14 -15.63
CA LYS A 54 17.80 -0.16 -15.73
C LYS A 54 18.47 -0.97 -14.62
N ASP A 55 18.04 -0.80 -13.37
CA ASP A 55 18.74 -1.36 -12.21
C ASP A 55 18.31 -2.82 -11.93
N CYS A 56 17.05 -3.16 -12.18
CA CYS A 56 16.47 -4.45 -11.81
C CYS A 56 16.11 -5.34 -13.03
N GLY A 57 16.08 -4.78 -14.25
CA GLY A 57 15.72 -5.53 -15.46
C GLY A 57 14.26 -5.99 -15.48
N VAL A 58 13.38 -5.32 -14.73
CA VAL A 58 11.94 -5.62 -14.66
C VAL A 58 11.16 -4.66 -15.54
N LYS A 59 9.95 -5.03 -15.95
CA LYS A 59 9.06 -4.12 -16.68
C LYS A 59 8.40 -3.13 -15.72
N ALA A 60 8.53 -1.82 -16.00
CA ALA A 60 7.89 -0.78 -15.21
C ALA A 60 6.98 0.09 -16.08
N ILE A 61 5.71 0.22 -15.70
CA ILE A 61 4.76 1.10 -16.39
C ILE A 61 4.26 2.18 -15.46
N ILE A 62 3.89 3.32 -16.02
CA ILE A 62 3.34 4.46 -15.27
C ILE A 62 1.92 4.73 -15.73
N ILE A 63 1.01 4.97 -14.78
CA ILE A 63 -0.41 5.22 -15.06
C ILE A 63 -0.86 6.46 -14.30
N GLN A 64 -1.27 7.50 -15.02
CA GLN A 64 -1.86 8.69 -14.39
C GLN A 64 -3.36 8.44 -14.15
N ALA A 65 -3.78 8.46 -12.88
CA ALA A 65 -5.17 8.28 -12.51
C ALA A 65 -5.47 8.81 -11.10
N ASP A 66 -6.64 9.42 -10.94
CA ASP A 66 -7.16 9.90 -9.68
C ASP A 66 -7.99 8.82 -8.97
N MET A 67 -7.48 8.34 -7.84
CA MET A 67 -8.17 7.34 -7.02
C MET A 67 -9.45 7.86 -6.36
N GLY A 68 -9.72 9.17 -6.41
CA GLY A 68 -11.00 9.76 -6.00
C GLY A 68 -12.13 9.50 -7.00
N LYS A 69 -11.81 9.07 -8.23
CA LYS A 69 -12.78 8.80 -9.31
C LYS A 69 -12.86 7.31 -9.61
N GLU A 70 -14.07 6.81 -9.75
CA GLU A 70 -14.31 5.36 -9.92
C GLU A 70 -13.80 4.87 -11.29
N GLU A 71 -14.00 5.67 -12.33
CA GLU A 71 -13.58 5.38 -13.70
C GLU A 71 -12.06 5.22 -13.80
N ASP A 72 -11.33 6.10 -13.10
CA ASP A 72 -9.86 6.08 -13.04
C ASP A 72 -9.33 4.89 -12.25
N CYS A 73 -10.01 4.47 -11.18
CA CYS A 73 -9.67 3.24 -10.46
C CYS A 73 -9.81 2.00 -11.37
N ILE A 74 -10.92 1.91 -12.12
CA ILE A 74 -11.18 0.81 -13.06
C ILE A 74 -10.12 0.80 -14.16
N ARG A 75 -9.91 1.95 -14.82
CA ARG A 75 -8.94 2.10 -15.90
C ARG A 75 -7.52 1.73 -15.46
N THR A 76 -7.12 2.10 -14.25
CA THR A 76 -5.79 1.76 -13.72
C THR A 76 -5.54 0.26 -13.65
N VAL A 77 -6.55 -0.51 -13.22
CA VAL A 77 -6.44 -1.97 -13.15
C VAL A 77 -6.41 -2.57 -14.56
N GLN A 78 -7.26 -2.08 -15.46
CA GLN A 78 -7.32 -2.56 -16.84
C GLN A 78 -6.02 -2.29 -17.61
N GLU A 79 -5.48 -1.07 -17.51
CA GLU A 79 -4.19 -0.70 -18.10
C GLU A 79 -3.05 -1.54 -17.51
N THR A 80 -3.09 -1.83 -16.20
CA THR A 80 -2.10 -2.71 -15.57
C THR A 80 -2.15 -4.11 -16.17
N ILE A 81 -3.35 -4.69 -16.28
CA ILE A 81 -3.55 -6.03 -16.83
C ILE A 81 -3.09 -6.06 -18.30
N SER A 82 -3.49 -5.08 -19.10
CA SER A 82 -3.15 -5.01 -20.52
C SER A 82 -1.64 -4.85 -20.74
N ASN A 83 -0.98 -3.97 -19.99
CA ASN A 83 0.41 -3.63 -20.24
C ASN A 83 1.38 -4.62 -19.58
N LEU A 84 1.10 -5.12 -18.37
CA LEU A 84 1.96 -6.10 -17.71
C LEU A 84 1.62 -7.56 -18.08
N GLY A 85 0.47 -7.80 -18.72
CA GLY A 85 -0.05 -9.14 -19.01
C GLY A 85 -0.21 -9.51 -20.49
N GLY A 86 0.45 -8.80 -21.41
CA GLY A 86 0.51 -9.18 -22.83
C GLY A 86 1.75 -9.99 -23.21
N ILE A 87 1.53 -11.27 -23.54
CA ILE A 87 2.25 -12.24 -24.41
C ILE A 87 3.79 -12.43 -24.28
N ASP A 88 4.13 -13.66 -23.86
CA ASP A 88 5.32 -14.51 -24.07
C ASP A 88 6.77 -14.04 -23.79
N SER A 89 7.41 -14.70 -22.80
CA SER A 89 8.75 -15.33 -22.88
C SER A 89 9.28 -15.80 -21.49
N MET A 90 9.21 -17.12 -21.26
CA MET A 90 10.16 -18.05 -20.60
C MET A 90 11.16 -17.53 -19.52
N SER A 91 11.26 -18.17 -18.35
CA SER A 91 12.21 -19.29 -18.11
C SER A 91 11.88 -20.09 -16.83
N PRO A 92 11.91 -21.45 -16.86
CA PRO A 92 11.76 -22.30 -15.68
C PRO A 92 13.12 -22.73 -15.13
N SER A 93 13.48 -22.29 -13.93
CA SER A 93 14.57 -22.92 -13.17
C SER A 93 14.43 -22.74 -11.65
N SER A 94 13.97 -23.84 -11.03
CA SER A 94 14.61 -24.50 -9.89
C SER A 94 14.40 -24.00 -8.44
N ILE A 95 13.64 -24.82 -7.68
CA ILE A 95 14.02 -25.51 -6.43
C ILE A 95 14.14 -24.66 -5.12
N THR A 96 13.09 -24.75 -4.26
CA THR A 96 13.01 -24.76 -2.76
C THR A 96 13.70 -23.68 -1.86
N PRO A 97 13.19 -23.39 -0.63
CA PRO A 97 12.88 -22.02 -0.13
C PRO A 97 13.85 -21.44 0.92
N PRO A 98 13.74 -20.14 1.33
CA PRO A 98 13.19 -19.81 2.67
C PRO A 98 12.50 -18.41 2.85
N LEU A 99 12.08 -18.15 4.12
CA LEU A 99 11.20 -17.15 4.82
C LEU A 99 11.38 -15.61 4.56
N ILE A 100 10.29 -14.84 4.33
CA ILE A 100 10.24 -13.36 4.52
C ILE A 100 9.48 -13.11 5.83
N LEU A 101 10.24 -12.84 6.90
CA LEU A 101 9.74 -12.30 8.16
C LEU A 101 9.96 -10.78 8.17
N PHE A 102 8.89 -10.01 8.31
CA PHE A 102 9.00 -8.69 8.92
C PHE A 102 8.69 -8.90 10.40
N GLN A 103 9.73 -8.97 11.26
CA GLN A 103 9.53 -9.01 12.70
C GLN A 103 9.33 -7.58 13.23
N PRO A 104 8.17 -7.24 13.81
CA PRO A 104 8.16 -6.27 14.89
C PRO A 104 8.67 -6.97 16.15
N SER A 105 9.71 -6.40 16.77
CA SER A 105 10.05 -6.77 18.15
C SER A 105 8.87 -6.43 19.07
N GLN A 106 8.68 -7.27 20.09
CA GLN A 106 7.65 -7.24 21.15
C GLN A 106 6.39 -8.08 20.87
N GLN A 107 6.25 -9.16 21.64
CA GLN A 107 5.09 -10.06 21.66
C GLN A 107 3.81 -9.31 22.09
N PRO A 108 2.64 -9.58 21.48
CA PRO A 108 1.37 -9.07 21.98
C PRO A 108 0.91 -9.86 23.23
N PRO A 109 0.18 -9.22 24.17
CA PRO A 109 -0.35 -9.88 25.36
C PRO A 109 -1.41 -10.96 25.02
N PRO A 110 -1.58 -11.97 25.90
CA PRO A 110 -2.41 -13.14 25.64
C PRO A 110 -3.89 -12.85 25.92
N SER A 111 -4.55 -12.08 25.06
CA SER A 111 -6.02 -12.00 25.04
C SER A 111 -6.53 -11.32 23.78
N LEU A 112 -6.49 -12.03 22.64
CA LEU A 112 -7.35 -11.80 21.47
C LEU A 112 -7.04 -12.91 20.46
N THR A 113 -7.94 -13.89 20.38
CA THR A 113 -7.90 -14.98 19.41
C THR A 113 -8.19 -14.47 18.00
N THR A 114 -7.22 -13.81 17.37
CA THR A 114 -7.23 -13.60 15.91
C THR A 114 -7.00 -14.93 15.22
N HIS A 115 -8.10 -15.55 14.79
CA HIS A 115 -8.08 -16.68 13.89
C HIS A 115 -7.64 -16.19 12.50
N SER A 116 -6.33 -16.11 12.28
CA SER A 116 -5.75 -15.97 10.94
C SER A 116 -5.91 -17.31 10.20
N PHE A 117 -7.08 -17.57 9.62
CA PHE A 117 -7.24 -18.67 8.68
C PHE A 117 -6.58 -18.28 7.36
N CYS A 118 -5.30 -18.62 7.22
CA CYS A 118 -4.59 -18.60 5.95
C CYS A 118 -4.69 -20.00 5.34
N THR A 119 -5.66 -20.21 4.45
CA THR A 119 -5.79 -21.46 3.70
C THR A 119 -4.69 -21.48 2.63
N ILE A 120 -3.70 -22.35 2.78
CA ILE A 120 -2.66 -22.56 1.76
C ILE A 120 -3.18 -23.57 0.75
N PHE A 121 -3.23 -23.17 -0.53
CA PHE A 121 -3.46 -24.09 -1.64
C PHE A 121 -2.12 -24.55 -2.23
N PRO A 122 -1.97 -25.83 -2.61
CA PRO A 122 -0.80 -26.30 -3.34
C PRO A 122 -0.77 -25.69 -4.76
N SER A 123 0.41 -25.23 -5.18
CA SER A 123 0.69 -24.67 -6.49
C SER A 123 0.65 -25.78 -7.56
N GLN A 124 -0.13 -25.57 -8.62
CA GLN A 124 -0.20 -26.40 -9.83
C GLN A 124 -0.07 -25.47 -11.04
N ASN A 125 0.57 -25.99 -12.10
CA ASN A 125 1.29 -25.29 -13.16
C ASN A 125 0.57 -24.17 -13.95
N ASN A 126 1.42 -23.22 -14.39
CA ASN A 126 1.40 -22.38 -15.60
C ASN A 126 0.12 -21.64 -16.04
N GLN A 127 0.06 -20.35 -15.66
CA GLN A 127 -0.40 -19.24 -16.52
C GLN A 127 0.52 -18.02 -16.26
N PRO A 128 1.19 -17.44 -17.28
CA PRO A 128 2.07 -16.31 -17.09
C PRO A 128 1.30 -14.98 -17.09
N ASN A 129 1.70 -14.08 -16.20
CA ASN A 129 1.58 -12.61 -16.34
C ASN A 129 0.19 -11.97 -16.20
N THR A 130 -0.38 -11.97 -15.00
CA THR A 130 -1.45 -11.03 -14.58
C THR A 130 -1.08 -10.43 -13.22
N PRO A 131 -1.53 -9.21 -12.85
CA PRO A 131 -1.24 -8.65 -11.54
C PRO A 131 -1.68 -9.62 -10.46
N LYS A 132 -0.75 -9.98 -9.58
CA LYS A 132 -1.00 -10.91 -8.46
C LYS A 132 -1.00 -10.21 -7.12
N VAL A 133 -0.46 -8.98 -7.08
CA VAL A 133 -0.44 -8.12 -5.90
C VAL A 133 -0.92 -6.72 -6.28
N ILE A 134 -1.87 -6.19 -5.50
CA ILE A 134 -2.21 -4.76 -5.52
C ILE A 134 -1.79 -4.18 -4.17
N VAL A 135 -0.99 -3.12 -4.23
CA VAL A 135 -0.67 -2.27 -3.09
C VAL A 135 -1.48 -1.00 -3.20
N SER A 136 -2.56 -0.93 -2.42
CA SER A 136 -3.40 0.24 -2.29
C SER A 136 -2.75 1.22 -1.30
N ASN A 137 -1.82 2.03 -1.82
CA ASN A 137 -1.05 3.00 -1.05
C ASN A 137 -1.47 4.46 -1.30
N ALA A 138 -2.21 4.76 -2.36
CA ALA A 138 -2.76 6.09 -2.56
C ALA A 138 -3.58 6.51 -1.34
N GLY A 139 -3.34 7.74 -0.88
CA GLY A 139 -4.02 8.32 0.26
C GLY A 139 -4.11 9.83 0.12
N TYR A 140 -5.22 10.38 0.57
CA TYR A 140 -5.47 11.82 0.59
C TYR A 140 -5.80 12.31 2.00
N THR A 141 -5.32 13.50 2.30
CA THR A 141 -5.73 14.29 3.46
C THR A 141 -5.71 15.76 3.08
N ARG A 142 -6.65 16.53 3.63
CA ARG A 142 -6.48 17.97 3.77
C ARG A 142 -6.02 18.25 5.19
N PHE A 143 -4.85 18.86 5.36
CA PHE A 143 -4.37 19.22 6.69
C PHE A 143 -5.32 20.22 7.34
N SER A 144 -5.73 19.93 8.58
CA SER A 144 -6.62 20.79 9.35
C SER A 144 -6.26 20.74 10.83
N ASN A 145 -6.69 21.74 11.59
CA ASN A 145 -6.61 21.66 13.05
C ASN A 145 -7.56 20.55 13.53
N PHE A 146 -7.03 19.50 14.15
CA PHE A 146 -7.80 18.28 14.45
C PHE A 146 -9.03 18.51 15.34
N PRO A 147 -9.00 19.40 16.38
CA PRO A 147 -10.17 19.69 17.21
C PRO A 147 -11.18 20.66 16.56
N ASP A 148 -10.82 21.35 15.49
CA ASP A 148 -11.70 22.34 14.85
C ASP A 148 -12.67 21.64 13.88
N LEU A 149 -13.93 21.55 14.29
CA LEU A 149 -14.99 20.91 13.51
C LEU A 149 -15.35 21.68 12.22
N THR A 150 -15.00 22.96 12.12
CA THR A 150 -15.28 23.81 10.96
C THR A 150 -14.13 23.82 9.94
N ALA A 151 -12.97 23.28 10.31
CA ALA A 151 -11.79 23.28 9.45
C ALA A 151 -11.90 22.34 8.24
N THR A 152 -12.96 21.54 8.14
CA THR A 152 -13.22 20.62 7.02
C THR A 152 -14.62 20.80 6.43
N THR A 153 -14.77 20.68 5.11
CA THR A 153 -16.05 20.77 4.39
C THR A 153 -16.54 19.37 4.02
N ALA A 154 -17.84 19.23 3.68
CA ALA A 154 -18.42 17.97 3.21
C ALA A 154 -17.63 17.37 2.03
N HIS A 155 -17.22 18.21 1.07
CA HIS A 155 -16.40 17.77 -0.06
C HIS A 155 -15.09 17.10 0.39
N ASP A 156 -14.44 17.60 1.45
CA ASP A 156 -13.19 17.02 1.93
C ASP A 156 -13.41 15.67 2.60
N TRP A 157 -14.54 15.50 3.29
CA TRP A 157 -14.96 14.20 3.83
C TRP A 157 -15.20 13.22 2.69
N ASP A 158 -16.00 13.61 1.71
CA ASP A 158 -16.39 12.76 0.57
C ASP A 158 -15.16 12.35 -0.25
N TYR A 159 -14.29 13.30 -0.58
CA TYR A 159 -13.09 13.03 -1.36
C TYR A 159 -12.07 12.19 -0.57
N CYS A 160 -11.89 12.46 0.72
CA CYS A 160 -11.03 11.64 1.59
C CYS A 160 -11.57 10.20 1.67
N TYR A 161 -12.88 10.02 1.78
CA TYR A 161 -13.51 8.69 1.79
C TYR A 161 -13.42 8.00 0.43
N ALA A 162 -13.60 8.74 -0.66
CA ALA A 162 -13.47 8.22 -2.02
C ALA A 162 -12.07 7.63 -2.26
N VAL A 163 -11.02 8.42 -1.99
CA VAL A 163 -9.62 8.01 -2.18
C VAL A 163 -9.21 6.93 -1.19
N ASN A 164 -9.46 7.13 0.11
CA ASN A 164 -8.89 6.25 1.13
C ASN A 164 -9.69 4.96 1.29
N VAL A 165 -11.00 4.95 1.03
CA VAL A 165 -11.87 3.78 1.32
C VAL A 165 -12.43 3.19 0.03
N LYS A 166 -13.22 3.96 -0.74
CA LYS A 166 -13.93 3.43 -1.92
C LYS A 166 -12.96 2.91 -2.98
N ALA A 167 -11.87 3.63 -3.24
CA ALA A 167 -10.88 3.23 -4.23
C ALA A 167 -10.36 1.81 -3.98
N GLN A 168 -10.10 1.45 -2.72
CA GLN A 168 -9.54 0.13 -2.38
C GLN A 168 -10.52 -1.00 -2.70
N HIS A 169 -11.81 -0.76 -2.44
CA HIS A 169 -12.86 -1.68 -2.83
C HIS A 169 -13.00 -1.79 -4.35
N ILE A 170 -13.00 -0.67 -5.08
CA ILE A 170 -13.13 -0.63 -6.54
C ILE A 170 -11.96 -1.35 -7.22
N LEU A 171 -10.72 -1.08 -6.77
CA LEU A 171 -9.52 -1.76 -7.27
C LEU A 171 -9.61 -3.28 -7.10
N LEU A 172 -10.06 -3.75 -5.93
CA LEU A 172 -10.24 -5.18 -5.70
C LEU A 172 -11.39 -5.77 -6.50
N ARG A 173 -12.51 -5.05 -6.64
CA ARG A 173 -13.65 -5.46 -7.46
C ARG A 173 -13.21 -5.70 -8.89
N GLU A 174 -12.49 -4.75 -9.47
CA GLU A 174 -12.00 -4.84 -10.85
C GLU A 174 -10.92 -5.92 -11.03
N ALA A 175 -10.04 -6.10 -10.04
CA ALA A 175 -9.03 -7.15 -10.09
C ALA A 175 -9.56 -8.54 -9.71
N SER A 176 -10.76 -8.64 -9.14
CA SER A 176 -11.33 -9.88 -8.59
C SER A 176 -11.41 -11.00 -9.63
N PRO A 177 -11.88 -10.79 -10.87
CA PRO A 177 -11.93 -11.83 -11.89
C PRO A 177 -10.54 -12.42 -12.16
N THR A 178 -9.55 -11.54 -12.34
CA THR A 178 -8.15 -11.90 -12.57
C THR A 178 -7.52 -12.64 -11.39
N PHE A 179 -7.80 -12.19 -10.16
CA PHE A 179 -7.31 -12.86 -8.96
C PHE A 179 -7.94 -14.24 -8.77
N LYS A 180 -9.23 -14.40 -9.12
CA LYS A 180 -9.96 -15.67 -9.01
C LYS A 180 -9.55 -16.67 -10.09
N SER A 181 -9.16 -16.21 -11.28
CA SER A 181 -8.63 -17.08 -12.34
C SER A 181 -7.22 -17.58 -12.04
N ASN A 182 -6.46 -16.87 -11.19
CA ASN A 182 -5.14 -17.31 -10.78
C ASN A 182 -5.22 -18.55 -9.85
N PRO A 183 -4.47 -19.63 -10.13
CA PRO A 183 -4.46 -20.83 -9.27
C PRO A 183 -4.13 -20.52 -7.81
N GLU A 184 -3.14 -19.65 -7.60
CA GLU A 184 -2.66 -19.19 -6.28
C GLU A 184 -3.47 -18.03 -5.71
N GLY A 185 -4.48 -17.54 -6.44
CA GLY A 185 -5.28 -16.40 -6.01
C GLY A 185 -4.59 -15.04 -6.20
N GLY A 186 -5.01 -14.07 -5.39
CA GLY A 186 -4.47 -12.72 -5.38
C GLY A 186 -4.15 -12.19 -3.98
N CYS A 187 -3.45 -11.06 -3.93
CA CYS A 187 -3.09 -10.38 -2.70
C CYS A 187 -3.38 -8.88 -2.80
N LEU A 188 -4.16 -8.36 -1.85
CA LEU A 188 -4.35 -6.93 -1.64
C LEU A 188 -3.67 -6.49 -0.35
N ILE A 189 -2.80 -5.50 -0.44
CA ILE A 189 -2.14 -4.85 0.69
C ILE A 189 -2.63 -3.40 0.74
N MET A 190 -3.22 -3.00 1.86
CA MET A 190 -3.76 -1.66 2.09
C MET A 190 -2.82 -0.87 3.00
N SER A 191 -2.46 0.36 2.60
CA SER A 191 -1.69 1.28 3.43
C SER A 191 -2.64 2.11 4.29
N SER A 192 -2.73 1.78 5.58
CA SER A 192 -3.53 2.51 6.58
C SER A 192 -2.64 3.52 7.33
N SER A 193 -2.81 3.65 8.65
CA SER A 193 -2.02 4.54 9.50
C SER A 193 -2.26 4.19 10.98
N ILE A 194 -1.31 4.54 11.86
CA ILE A 194 -1.57 4.58 13.31
C ILE A 194 -2.75 5.49 13.69
N ALA A 195 -3.10 6.47 12.84
CA ALA A 195 -4.28 7.32 12.95
C ALA A 195 -5.61 6.54 12.89
N ALA A 196 -5.58 5.29 12.46
CA ALA A 196 -6.73 4.39 12.45
C ALA A 196 -7.09 3.85 13.84
N THR A 197 -6.12 3.81 14.75
CA THR A 197 -6.28 3.22 16.09
C THR A 197 -6.19 4.25 17.21
N HIS A 198 -5.85 5.49 16.88
CA HIS A 198 -5.75 6.60 17.82
C HIS A 198 -6.50 7.81 17.26
N PRO A 199 -7.20 8.61 18.08
CA PRO A 199 -7.90 9.82 17.65
C PRO A 199 -6.89 10.95 17.37
N SER A 200 -6.07 10.75 16.34
CA SER A 200 -5.03 11.66 15.88
C SER A 200 -4.83 11.47 14.38
N GLY A 201 -4.24 12.45 13.72
CA GLY A 201 -4.00 12.41 12.28
C GLY A 201 -3.83 13.80 11.73
N SER A 202 -3.63 13.90 10.41
CA SER A 202 -3.52 15.17 9.70
C SER A 202 -4.85 15.94 9.61
N SER A 203 -5.98 15.23 9.75
CA SER A 203 -7.33 15.79 9.88
C SER A 203 -8.31 14.72 10.38
N MET A 204 -9.50 15.16 10.81
CA MET A 204 -10.54 14.24 11.28
C MET A 204 -11.07 13.30 10.17
N PRO A 205 -11.37 13.77 8.93
CA PRO A 205 -11.71 12.87 7.83
C PRO A 205 -10.64 11.81 7.56
N TYR A 206 -9.36 12.20 7.63
CA TYR A 206 -8.26 11.27 7.43
C TYR A 206 -8.23 10.18 8.51
N SER A 207 -8.30 10.55 9.80
CA SER A 207 -8.29 9.57 10.90
C SER A 207 -9.46 8.58 10.78
N VAL A 208 -10.68 9.08 10.55
CA VAL A 208 -11.88 8.24 10.38
C VAL A 208 -11.76 7.31 9.18
N THR A 209 -11.29 7.81 8.03
CA THR A 209 -11.13 6.96 6.84
C THR A 209 -10.05 5.90 7.04
N LYS A 210 -8.97 6.17 7.77
CA LYS A 210 -7.95 5.17 8.11
C LYS A 210 -8.51 4.06 9.03
N ALA A 211 -9.41 4.39 9.95
CA ALA A 211 -10.15 3.39 10.73
C ALA A 211 -11.11 2.57 9.86
N ALA A 212 -11.84 3.24 8.95
CA ALA A 212 -12.73 2.57 7.99
C ALA A 212 -11.98 1.59 7.08
N GLN A 213 -10.76 1.91 6.65
CA GLN A 213 -9.90 1.00 5.88
C GLN A 213 -9.61 -0.32 6.62
N ILE A 214 -9.38 -0.28 7.94
CA ILE A 214 -9.13 -1.50 8.73
C ILE A 214 -10.38 -2.37 8.77
N HIS A 215 -11.56 -1.76 8.92
CA HIS A 215 -12.80 -2.50 8.92
C HIS A 215 -13.10 -3.07 7.52
N LEU A 216 -12.92 -2.29 6.46
CA LEU A 216 -13.03 -2.75 5.08
C LEU A 216 -12.10 -3.94 4.81
N MET A 217 -10.84 -3.86 5.25
CA MET A 217 -9.87 -4.95 5.13
C MET A 217 -10.41 -6.25 5.76
N LYS A 218 -10.97 -6.18 6.97
CA LYS A 218 -11.58 -7.34 7.65
C LYS A 218 -12.75 -7.91 6.86
N CYS A 219 -13.65 -7.06 6.36
CA CYS A 219 -14.79 -7.49 5.55
C CYS A 219 -14.34 -8.17 4.24
N LEU A 220 -13.32 -7.62 3.57
CA LEU A 220 -12.78 -8.19 2.34
C LEU A 220 -12.02 -9.50 2.62
N ALA A 221 -11.23 -9.57 3.68
CA ALA A 221 -10.56 -10.81 4.08
C ALA A 221 -11.56 -11.91 4.44
N PHE A 222 -12.64 -11.58 5.15
CA PHE A 222 -13.68 -12.53 5.51
C PHE A 222 -14.44 -13.06 4.29
N THR A 223 -14.80 -12.18 3.35
CA THR A 223 -15.64 -12.56 2.20
C THR A 223 -14.85 -13.10 1.01
N GLN A 224 -13.63 -12.60 0.75
CA GLN A 224 -12.81 -12.96 -0.41
C GLN A 224 -11.64 -13.89 -0.05
N GLY A 225 -11.40 -14.14 1.25
CA GLY A 225 -10.31 -14.96 1.78
C GLY A 225 -10.08 -16.32 1.13
N PRO A 226 -11.11 -17.05 0.64
CA PRO A 226 -10.89 -18.33 -0.06
C PRO A 226 -9.99 -18.23 -1.29
N LYS A 227 -9.88 -17.06 -1.93
CA LYS A 227 -9.02 -16.84 -3.11
C LYS A 227 -8.18 -15.58 -3.07
N ILE A 228 -8.49 -14.61 -2.21
CA ILE A 228 -7.81 -13.32 -2.19
C ILE A 228 -7.40 -13.01 -0.76
N ARG A 229 -6.10 -12.92 -0.54
CA ARG A 229 -5.53 -12.50 0.74
C ARG A 229 -5.62 -10.98 0.84
N VAL A 230 -6.16 -10.45 1.94
CA VAL A 230 -6.30 -9.01 2.15
C VAL A 230 -5.69 -8.66 3.49
N ASN A 231 -4.71 -7.73 3.49
CA ASN A 231 -3.99 -7.30 4.69
C ASN A 231 -3.82 -5.79 4.70
N ALA A 232 -3.65 -5.21 5.88
CA ALA A 232 -3.32 -3.79 6.04
C ALA A 232 -2.01 -3.60 6.80
N VAL A 233 -1.23 -2.61 6.37
CA VAL A 233 -0.05 -2.11 7.08
C VAL A 233 -0.41 -0.76 7.68
N LEU A 234 -0.02 -0.49 8.93
CA LEU A 234 -0.31 0.76 9.64
C LEU A 234 1.00 1.52 9.91
N PRO A 235 1.50 2.31 8.96
CA PRO A 235 2.67 3.13 9.19
C PRO A 235 2.48 4.14 10.32
N GLY A 236 3.51 4.30 11.14
CA GLY A 236 3.68 5.45 12.04
C GLY A 236 4.20 6.67 11.28
N LEU A 237 4.77 7.62 12.03
CA LEU A 237 5.47 8.76 11.41
C LEU A 237 6.74 8.27 10.70
N LEU A 238 6.69 8.23 9.37
CA LEU A 238 7.84 7.89 8.52
C LEU A 238 8.37 9.16 7.85
N LEU A 239 9.69 9.38 7.95
CA LEU A 239 10.39 10.43 7.21
C LEU A 239 10.26 10.20 5.71
N THR A 240 9.29 10.86 5.11
CA THR A 240 9.03 10.93 3.66
C THR A 240 8.75 12.40 3.32
N GLU A 241 8.73 12.77 2.03
CA GLU A 241 8.42 14.17 1.64
C GLU A 241 7.09 14.69 2.21
N TRP A 242 6.16 13.81 2.58
CA TRP A 242 4.92 14.14 3.30
C TRP A 242 5.15 14.78 4.68
N VAL A 243 6.23 14.43 5.38
CA VAL A 243 6.58 15.00 6.70
C VAL A 243 7.15 16.41 6.57
N PHE A 244 7.76 16.77 5.43
CA PHE A 244 8.25 18.13 5.22
C PHE A 244 7.11 19.15 5.10
N THR A 245 5.92 18.74 4.66
CA THR A 245 4.70 19.58 4.70
C THR A 245 4.18 19.79 6.13
N LEU A 246 4.42 18.86 7.06
CA LEU A 246 4.07 18.99 8.49
C LEU A 246 4.95 20.00 9.24
N SER A 247 6.13 20.34 8.72
CA SER A 247 7.06 21.28 9.34
C SER A 247 6.50 22.71 9.46
N PHE A 248 5.40 23.04 8.77
CA PHE A 248 4.72 24.34 8.91
C PHE A 248 3.77 24.43 10.11
N LEU A 249 3.46 23.31 10.78
CA LEU A 249 2.47 23.26 11.89
C LEU A 249 3.11 23.09 13.28
N THR A 250 4.43 23.03 13.37
CA THR A 250 5.13 23.04 14.66
C THR A 250 6.17 24.17 14.66
N PRO A 251 6.24 25.03 15.69
CA PRO A 251 7.32 26.02 15.83
C PRO A 251 8.63 25.37 16.29
N LEU A 252 8.88 24.12 15.88
CA LEU A 252 10.12 23.41 16.13
C LEU A 252 10.96 23.47 14.87
N SER A 253 11.65 24.61 14.71
CA SER A 253 12.84 24.72 13.87
C SER A 253 13.92 23.81 14.48
N ILE A 254 13.85 22.50 14.21
CA ILE A 254 14.91 21.57 14.59
C ILE A 254 15.78 21.35 13.35
N LYS A 255 16.93 22.03 13.35
CA LYS A 255 18.03 21.81 12.41
C LYS A 255 18.43 20.33 12.37
N HIS A 256 18.78 19.89 11.16
CA HIS A 256 19.12 18.52 10.72
C HIS A 256 20.04 17.72 11.67
N GLU A 257 20.92 18.38 12.44
CA GLU A 257 21.96 17.73 13.24
C GLU A 257 21.48 17.10 14.57
N LYS A 258 20.32 17.49 15.11
CA LYS A 258 19.93 17.06 16.48
C LYS A 258 19.14 15.74 16.55
N TRP A 259 18.63 15.23 15.43
CA TRP A 259 17.67 14.11 15.44
C TRP A 259 18.28 12.72 15.61
N SER A 260 19.55 12.51 15.24
CA SER A 260 20.26 11.24 15.47
C SER A 260 20.39 10.87 16.95
N LYS A 261 20.28 11.85 17.86
CA LYS A 261 20.28 11.63 19.31
C LYS A 261 18.88 11.33 19.89
N LEU A 262 17.80 11.66 19.19
CA LEU A 262 16.41 11.54 19.69
C LEU A 262 15.81 10.13 19.48
N ILE A 263 16.30 9.40 18.48
CA ILE A 263 15.92 7.99 18.23
C ILE A 263 16.26 7.06 19.39
N GLY A 264 17.21 7.43 20.26
CA GLY A 264 17.52 6.68 21.48
C GLY A 264 16.53 6.87 22.64
N TYR A 265 15.64 7.86 22.60
CA TYR A 265 14.85 8.26 23.78
C TYR A 265 13.40 7.77 23.78
N ARG A 266 12.92 7.10 22.73
CA ARG A 266 11.50 6.71 22.60
C ARG A 266 11.19 5.27 23.03
N ALA A 267 11.96 4.76 23.99
CA ALA A 267 11.71 3.46 24.64
C ALA A 267 10.98 3.57 26.00
N SER A 268 10.62 4.76 26.49
CA SER A 268 9.93 4.89 27.78
C SER A 268 9.04 6.13 27.86
N ALA A 269 7.78 6.00 27.45
CA ALA A 269 6.76 7.00 27.74
C ALA A 269 5.38 6.34 27.83
N THR A 270 5.14 5.60 28.91
CA THR A 270 3.81 5.47 29.50
C THR A 270 3.47 6.81 30.17
N PRO A 271 2.27 7.39 29.96
CA PRO A 271 1.89 8.61 30.65
C PRO A 271 1.71 8.33 32.14
N PRO A 272 2.17 9.21 33.05
CA PRO A 272 1.83 9.09 34.46
C PRO A 272 0.33 9.34 34.67
N LYS A 273 -0.23 8.65 35.68
CA LYS A 273 -1.62 8.78 36.13
C LYS A 273 -1.97 10.19 36.58
#